data_AF-A0A645FNN4-F1
#
_entry.id   AF-A0A645FNN4-F1
#
_cell.length_a   1.000
_cell.length_b   1.000
_cell.length_c   1.000
_cell.angle_alpha   90.00
_cell.angle_beta   90.00
_cell.angle_gamma   90.00
#
_symmetry.space_group_name_H-M   'P 1'
#
loop_
_entity.id
_entity.type
_entity.pdbx_description
1 polymer ?
#
loop_
_entity_poly.entity_id
_entity_poly.type
_entity_poly.pdbx_seq_one_letter_code
_entity_poly.pdbx_strand_id
1 'polypeptide(L)'
;MKTPIPGIVYAIAPADQFFDMATLAKAANTCLSMKAINAAFIIGNISNKETRMSCRSDGTINVQIIAEKMGGGGHFTSSAVSFEKTTPEAVAETLLSVLDKNLSEARADSKKKDNQEDR
;
A
#
# COMPACT_ATOMS: atom_id res chain seq x y z
N MET A 1 13.32 0.93 -2.99
CA MET A 1 11.97 1.34 -3.45
C MET A 1 11.81 0.92 -4.90
N LYS A 2 10.63 0.46 -5.29
CA LYS A 2 10.29 0.03 -6.66
C LYS A 2 8.90 0.56 -7.04
N THR A 3 8.68 0.76 -8.33
CA THR A 3 7.44 1.30 -8.91
C THR A 3 6.89 0.30 -9.92
N PRO A 4 6.06 -0.66 -9.50
CA PRO A 4 5.52 -1.67 -10.41
C PRO A 4 4.48 -1.11 -11.37
N ILE A 5 3.80 -0.04 -10.97
CA ILE A 5 2.70 0.60 -11.71
C ILE A 5 2.87 2.12 -11.56
N PRO A 6 2.65 2.93 -12.60
CA PRO A 6 2.69 4.39 -12.47
C PRO A 6 1.80 4.88 -11.32
N GLY A 7 2.36 5.72 -10.44
CA GLY A 7 1.65 6.22 -9.26
C GLY A 7 1.69 5.32 -8.03
N ILE A 8 2.15 4.07 -8.13
CA ILE A 8 2.19 3.14 -7.00
C ILE A 8 3.63 2.74 -6.70
N VAL A 9 4.06 2.94 -5.45
CA VAL A 9 5.38 2.53 -4.99
C VAL A 9 5.30 1.54 -3.85
N TYR A 10 6.29 0.66 -3.79
CA TYR A 10 6.56 -0.11 -2.58
C TYR A 10 8.04 -0.08 -2.21
N ALA A 11 8.31 -0.26 -0.93
CA ALA A 11 9.66 -0.47 -0.42
C ALA A 11 9.67 -1.57 0.63
N ILE A 12 10.78 -2.30 0.64
CA ILE A 12 11.07 -3.35 1.59
C ILE A 12 12.21 -2.83 2.48
N ALA A 13 12.01 -2.84 3.79
CA ALA A 13 13.05 -2.55 4.77
C ALA A 13 14.05 -3.73 4.87
N PRO A 14 15.29 -3.51 5.31
CA PRO A 14 16.26 -4.59 5.49
C PRO A 14 15.70 -5.71 6.37
N ALA A 15 15.79 -6.97 5.90
CA ALA A 15 15.18 -8.12 6.56
C ALA A 15 15.84 -8.47 7.91
N ASP A 16 17.08 -8.03 8.13
CA ASP A 16 17.86 -8.22 9.36
C ASP A 16 17.58 -7.15 10.43
N GLN A 17 16.69 -6.19 10.15
CA GLN A 17 16.33 -5.10 11.06
C GLN A 17 14.85 -5.16 11.46
N PHE A 18 14.58 -4.73 12.69
CA PHE A 18 13.23 -4.58 13.21
C PHE A 18 12.85 -3.11 13.33
N PHE A 19 11.62 -2.81 12.95
CA PHE A 19 11.07 -1.46 13.00
C PHE A 19 9.78 -1.48 13.80
N ASP A 20 9.43 -0.35 14.42
CA ASP A 20 8.10 -0.20 14.99
C ASP A 20 7.08 0.18 13.90
N MET A 21 5.80 -0.01 14.21
CA MET A 21 4.71 0.31 13.29
C MET A 21 4.70 1.80 12.90
N ALA A 22 5.09 2.68 13.82
CA ALA A 22 5.11 4.12 13.60
C ALA A 22 6.15 4.52 12.54
N THR A 23 7.31 3.87 12.53
CA THR A 23 8.39 4.09 11.57
C THR A 23 7.97 3.66 10.17
N LEU A 24 7.36 2.48 10.03
CA LEU A 24 6.83 2.03 8.74
C LEU A 24 5.74 2.97 8.22
N ALA A 25 4.84 3.43 9.10
CA ALA A 25 3.81 4.40 8.74
C ALA A 25 4.38 5.76 8.30
N LYS A 26 5.39 6.28 9.02
CA LYS A 26 6.09 7.52 8.66
C LYS A 26 6.82 7.39 7.32
N ALA A 27 7.46 6.26 7.07
CA ALA A 27 8.09 5.98 5.78
C ALA A 27 7.05 5.95 4.66
N ALA A 28 5.87 5.34 4.88
CA ALA A 28 4.80 5.30 3.89
C ALA A 28 4.26 6.70 3.57
N ASN A 29 4.04 7.54 4.59
CA ASN A 29 3.65 8.94 4.41
C ASN A 29 4.71 9.75 3.64
N THR A 30 6.00 9.50 3.91
CA THR A 30 7.12 10.17 3.21
C THR A 30 7.18 9.78 1.74
N CYS A 31 6.89 8.52 1.42
CA CYS A 31 6.79 8.07 0.03
C CYS A 31 5.57 8.69 -0.67
N LEU A 32 4.44 8.78 0.04
CA LEU A 32 3.22 9.38 -0.50
C LEU A 32 3.37 10.88 -0.78
N SER A 33 4.19 11.61 -0.01
CA SER A 33 4.43 13.04 -0.26
C SER A 33 5.31 13.32 -1.47
N MET A 34 5.90 12.28 -2.09
CA MET A 34 6.68 12.42 -3.32
C MET A 34 5.76 12.72 -4.51
N LYS A 35 6.27 13.54 -5.44
CA LYS A 35 5.50 13.92 -6.63
C LYS A 35 5.11 12.69 -7.45
N ALA A 36 3.87 12.69 -7.93
CA ALA A 36 3.29 11.64 -8.77
C ALA A 36 3.14 10.26 -8.07
N ILE A 37 3.13 10.22 -6.73
CA ILE A 37 2.78 9.01 -5.98
C ILE A 37 1.35 9.12 -5.48
N ASN A 38 0.53 8.13 -5.84
CA ASN A 38 -0.87 7.99 -5.46
C ASN A 38 -1.05 7.00 -4.31
N ALA A 39 -0.22 5.95 -4.25
CA ALA A 39 -0.21 5.00 -3.14
C ALA A 39 1.20 4.50 -2.82
N ALA A 40 1.45 4.28 -1.53
CA ALA A 40 2.71 3.81 -1.00
C ALA A 40 2.51 2.62 -0.06
N PHE A 41 3.33 1.57 -0.26
CA PHE A 41 3.33 0.34 0.52
C PHE A 41 4.71 0.11 1.13
N ILE A 42 4.84 0.14 2.45
CA ILE A 42 6.12 -0.08 3.14
C ILE A 42 6.04 -1.38 3.93
N ILE A 43 6.97 -2.30 3.65
CA ILE A 43 7.02 -3.64 4.23
C ILE A 43 8.28 -3.73 5.10
N GLY A 44 8.15 -4.25 6.31
CA GLY A 44 9.28 -4.48 7.20
C GLY A 44 8.95 -5.44 8.34
N ASN A 45 10.00 -5.99 8.94
CA ASN A 45 9.88 -6.86 10.11
C ASN A 45 9.61 -6.00 11.36
N ILE A 46 8.58 -6.37 12.13
CA ILE A 46 8.32 -5.82 13.47
C ILE A 46 8.99 -6.69 14.54
N SER A 47 9.08 -7.99 14.27
CA SER A 47 9.79 -8.96 15.10
C SER A 47 10.24 -10.15 14.24
N ASN A 48 10.95 -11.11 14.85
CA ASN A 48 11.33 -12.38 14.20
C ASN A 48 10.13 -13.21 13.68
N LYS A 49 8.91 -12.92 14.14
CA LYS A 49 7.71 -13.68 13.82
C LYS A 49 6.67 -12.86 13.08
N GLU A 50 6.87 -11.55 12.93
CA GLU A 50 5.86 -10.67 12.37
C GLU A 50 6.49 -9.70 11.36
N THR A 51 5.97 -9.76 10.15
CA THR A 51 6.19 -8.78 9.09
C THR A 51 4.94 -7.96 8.94
N ARG A 52 5.10 -6.65 8.77
CA ARG A 52 3.97 -5.74 8.59
C ARG A 52 4.14 -4.92 7.34
N MET A 53 3.02 -4.64 6.69
CA MET A 53 2.92 -3.70 5.59
C MET A 53 2.05 -2.52 6.00
N SER A 54 2.57 -1.30 5.86
CA SER A 54 1.80 -0.06 5.98
C SER A 54 1.41 0.45 4.60
N CYS A 55 0.12 0.75 4.41
CA CYS A 55 -0.43 1.22 3.14
C CYS A 55 -0.95 2.66 3.30
N ARG A 56 -0.58 3.56 2.38
CA ARG A 56 -1.05 4.95 2.35
C ARG A 56 -1.45 5.36 0.95
N SER A 57 -2.42 6.25 0.82
CA SER A 57 -2.90 6.76 -0.47
C SER A 57 -3.32 8.23 -0.37
N ASP A 58 -3.25 8.92 -1.52
CA ASP A 58 -3.68 10.31 -1.69
C ASP A 58 -5.21 10.46 -1.85
N GLY A 59 -5.94 9.34 -1.82
CA GLY A 59 -7.39 9.30 -2.04
C GLY A 59 -7.81 8.88 -3.44
N THR A 60 -6.87 8.63 -4.35
CA THR A 60 -7.18 8.10 -5.69
C THR A 60 -7.15 6.58 -5.74
N ILE A 61 -6.46 5.93 -4.81
CA ILE A 61 -6.39 4.47 -4.66
C ILE A 61 -6.97 4.06 -3.30
N ASN A 62 -7.96 3.18 -3.31
CA ASN A 62 -8.51 2.58 -2.10
C ASN A 62 -7.57 1.48 -1.57
N VAL A 63 -6.69 1.85 -0.64
CA VAL A 63 -5.74 0.92 -0.03
C VAL A 63 -6.36 -0.02 1.00
N GLN A 64 -7.61 0.23 1.41
CA GLN A 64 -8.37 -0.69 2.27
C GLN A 64 -8.64 -2.00 1.56
N ILE A 65 -9.18 -1.97 0.33
CA ILE A 65 -9.47 -3.19 -0.43
C ILE A 65 -8.19 -4.00 -0.65
N ILE A 66 -7.08 -3.34 -1.01
CA ILE A 66 -5.79 -4.01 -1.17
C ILE A 66 -5.34 -4.70 0.13
N ALA A 67 -5.48 -4.03 1.27
CA ALA A 67 -5.15 -4.60 2.57
C ALA A 67 -6.06 -5.78 2.94
N GLU A 68 -7.37 -5.65 2.73
CA GLU A 68 -8.37 -6.71 3.01
C GLU A 68 -8.12 -7.97 2.16
N LYS A 69 -7.79 -7.81 0.88
CA LYS A 69 -7.42 -8.95 -0.01
C LYS A 69 -6.14 -9.67 0.45
N MET A 70 -5.32 -9.01 1.24
CA MET A 70 -4.12 -9.57 1.86
C MET A 70 -4.34 -10.01 3.32
N GLY A 71 -5.58 -9.97 3.83
CA GLY A 71 -5.94 -10.40 5.18
C GLY A 71 -5.77 -9.34 6.28
N GLY A 72 -5.58 -8.07 5.90
CA GLY A 72 -5.53 -6.93 6.82
C GLY A 72 -6.79 -6.07 6.75
N GLY A 73 -6.62 -4.77 6.97
CA GLY A 73 -7.74 -3.81 6.92
C GLY A 73 -7.34 -2.39 7.29
N GLY A 74 -8.33 -1.51 7.44
CA GLY A 74 -8.13 -0.11 7.79
C GLY A 74 -9.17 0.81 7.14
N HIS A 75 -8.69 1.91 6.57
CA HIS A 75 -9.50 2.94 5.93
C HIS A 75 -9.06 3.18 4.49
N PHE A 76 -9.92 3.83 3.72
CA PHE A 76 -9.72 4.11 2.30
C PHE A 76 -8.31 4.59 1.92
N THR A 77 -7.74 5.54 2.68
CA THR A 77 -6.42 6.12 2.43
C THR A 77 -5.30 5.59 3.34
N SER A 78 -5.64 4.76 4.33
CA SER A 78 -4.69 4.32 5.35
C SER A 78 -5.08 2.97 5.92
N SER A 79 -4.28 1.96 5.60
CA SER A 79 -4.49 0.57 6.03
C SER A 79 -3.18 -0.10 6.42
N ALA A 80 -3.28 -1.29 7.01
CA ALA A 80 -2.12 -2.12 7.31
C ALA A 80 -2.47 -3.61 7.23
N VAL A 81 -1.43 -4.43 7.06
CA VAL A 81 -1.53 -5.89 7.07
C VAL A 81 -0.38 -6.45 7.91
N SER A 82 -0.67 -7.42 8.77
CA SER A 82 0.33 -8.20 9.51
C SER A 82 0.38 -9.62 8.99
N PHE A 83 1.60 -10.14 8.86
CA PHE A 83 1.89 -11.49 8.38
C PHE A 83 2.74 -12.20 9.42
N GLU A 84 2.27 -13.36 9.87
CA GLU A 84 3.07 -14.21 10.76
C GLU A 84 4.09 -15.02 9.95
N LYS A 85 5.31 -15.14 10.47
CA LYS A 85 6.39 -15.99 9.97
C LYS A 85 6.64 -15.89 8.45
N THR A 86 6.44 -14.70 7.89
CA THR A 86 6.57 -14.44 6.44
C THR A 86 7.69 -13.43 6.22
N THR A 87 8.48 -13.57 5.16
CA THR A 87 9.54 -12.60 4.86
C THR A 87 8.98 -11.35 4.17
N PRO A 88 9.64 -10.18 4.31
CA PRO A 88 9.26 -8.97 3.59
C PRO A 88 9.17 -9.14 2.06
N GLU A 89 10.03 -9.99 1.48
CA GLU A 89 10.04 -10.32 0.05
C GLU A 89 8.79 -11.08 -0.38
N ALA A 90 8.39 -12.11 0.38
CA ALA A 90 7.18 -12.89 0.08
C ALA A 90 5.90 -12.04 0.20
N VAL A 91 5.87 -11.10 1.17
CA VAL A 91 4.79 -10.11 1.28
C VAL A 91 4.75 -9.22 0.03
N ALA A 92 5.91 -8.79 -0.48
CA ALA A 92 5.97 -7.96 -1.69
C ALA A 92 5.48 -8.71 -2.94
N GLU A 93 5.84 -9.99 -3.10
CA GLU A 93 5.32 -10.82 -4.20
C GLU A 93 3.79 -10.95 -4.13
N THR A 94 3.26 -11.18 -2.94
CA THR A 94 1.80 -11.22 -2.70
C THR A 94 1.15 -9.88 -3.05
N LEU A 95 1.75 -8.77 -2.63
CA LEU A 95 1.28 -7.42 -2.94
C LEU A 95 1.19 -7.19 -4.44
N LEU A 96 2.22 -7.58 -5.20
CA LEU A 96 2.23 -7.43 -6.66
C LEU A 96 1.10 -8.23 -7.32
N SER A 97 0.86 -9.47 -6.87
CA SER A 97 -0.24 -10.31 -7.37
C SER A 97 -1.62 -9.72 -7.05
N VAL A 98 -1.78 -9.13 -5.86
CA VAL A 98 -3.04 -8.47 -5.46
C VAL A 98 -3.25 -7.18 -6.25
N LEU A 99 -2.22 -6.36 -6.43
CA LEU A 99 -2.29 -5.14 -7.23
C LEU A 99 -2.67 -5.46 -8.69
N ASP A 100 -2.05 -6.46 -9.30
CA ASP A 100 -2.37 -6.88 -10.67
C ASP A 100 -3.85 -7.24 -10.85
N LYS A 101 -4.42 -7.98 -9.89
CA LYS A 101 -5.80 -8.47 -9.96
C LYS A 101 -6.87 -7.46 -9.52
N ASN A 102 -6.54 -6.57 -8.58
CA ASN A 102 -7.54 -5.76 -7.87
C ASN A 102 -7.35 -4.25 -8.06
N LEU A 103 -6.32 -3.78 -8.78
CA LEU A 103 -6.10 -2.34 -8.94
C LEU A 103 -7.25 -1.64 -9.69
N SER A 104 -7.89 -2.32 -10.65
CA SER A 104 -9.05 -1.77 -11.36
C SER A 104 -10.21 -1.46 -10.41
N GLU A 105 -10.47 -2.33 -9.43
CA GLU A 105 -11.47 -2.14 -8.37
C GLU A 105 -11.01 -1.10 -7.33
N ALA A 106 -9.72 -1.07 -7.01
CA ALA A 106 -9.17 -0.18 -5.99
C ALA A 106 -9.05 1.28 -6.47
N ARG A 107 -9.02 1.56 -7.78
CA ARG A 107 -9.01 2.94 -8.27
C ARG A 107 -10.34 3.60 -7.94
N ALA A 108 -10.26 4.74 -7.25
CA ALA A 108 -11.42 5.59 -7.03
C ALA A 108 -11.99 5.99 -8.40
N ASP A 109 -13.26 5.65 -8.64
CA ASP A 109 -13.93 6.02 -9.88
C ASP A 109 -13.81 7.54 -10.09
N SER A 110 -13.03 7.94 -11.09
CA SER A 110 -13.07 9.29 -11.66
C SER A 110 -14.39 9.52 -12.43
N LYS A 111 -15.28 8.51 -12.52
CA LYS A 111 -16.53 8.50 -13.30
C LYS A 111 -17.67 9.37 -12.74
N LYS A 112 -17.41 10.34 -11.87
CA LYS A 112 -18.41 11.36 -11.48
C LYS A 112 -17.78 12.75 -11.38
N LYS A 113 -17.34 13.32 -12.50
CA LYS A 113 -17.16 14.78 -12.62
C LYS A 113 -17.10 15.38 -14.04
N ASP A 114 -17.63 14.69 -15.06
CA ASP A 114 -17.90 15.29 -16.39
C ASP A 114 -19.36 15.05 -16.81
N ASN A 115 -20.30 15.59 -16.05
CA ASN A 115 -21.67 15.85 -16.53
C ASN A 115 -22.14 17.16 -15.90
N GLN A 116 -21.43 18.24 -16.22
CA GLN A 116 -21.89 19.60 -16.01
C GLN A 116 -21.35 20.49 -17.12
N GLU A 117 -21.74 20.18 -18.35
CA GLU A 117 -21.74 21.14 -19.46
C GLU A 117 -22.77 20.66 -20.50
N ASP A 118 -23.56 21.61 -20.99
CA ASP A 118 -24.65 21.53 -21.98
C ASP A 118 -25.97 20.86 -21.57
N ARG A 119 -26.81 21.63 -20.86
CA ARG A 119 -28.10 22.18 -21.38
C ARG A 119 -28.80 23.09 -20.38
#